data_AF-A0A940EHV6-F1
#
_entry.id   AF-A0A940EHV6-F1
#
_cell.length_a   1.000
_cell.length_b   1.000
_cell.length_c   1.000
_cell.angle_alpha   90.00
_cell.angle_beta   90.00
_cell.angle_gamma   90.00
#
_symmetry.space_group_name_H-M   'P 1'
#
loop_
_entity.id
_entity.type
_entity.pdbx_description
1 polymer ?
#
loop_
_entity_poly.entity_id
_entity_poly.type
_entity_poly.pdbx_seq_one_letter_code
_entity_poly.pdbx_strand_id
1 'polypeptide(L)'
;MRVALSVGIIATVIALVVFTANWHLFDYLGQPLPGYQLLLWPGNLSLVYLWHPIFTEELAFWPKLALLLFGQFVIVAAMTMTIGTILIKLRRRYQR
;
A
#
# COMPACT_ATOMS: atom_id res chain seq x y z
N MET A 1 -1.12 -17.40 5.25
CA MET A 1 0.22 -16.83 5.01
C MET A 1 0.52 -16.67 3.53
N ARG A 2 0.56 -17.75 2.73
CA ARG A 2 0.82 -17.66 1.26
C ARG A 2 -0.05 -16.63 0.54
N VAL A 3 -1.37 -16.69 0.73
CA VAL A 3 -2.32 -15.72 0.13
C VAL A 3 -1.99 -14.27 0.51
N ALA A 4 -1.71 -14.01 1.79
CA ALA A 4 -1.38 -12.66 2.25
C ALA A 4 -0.08 -12.11 1.62
N LEU A 5 0.93 -12.96 1.46
CA LEU A 5 2.18 -12.58 0.78
C LEU A 5 1.94 -12.29 -0.71
N SER A 6 1.19 -13.15 -1.40
CA SER A 6 0.87 -12.94 -2.82
C SER A 6 0.07 -11.65 -3.05
N VAL A 7 -0.96 -11.40 -2.23
CA VAL A 7 -1.76 -10.16 -2.32
C VAL A 7 -0.92 -8.94 -1.99
N GLY A 8 -0.03 -9.02 -0.99
CA GLY A 8 0.92 -7.97 -0.67
C GLY A 8 1.84 -7.63 -1.86
N ILE A 9 2.46 -8.65 -2.48
CA ILE A 9 3.34 -8.46 -3.65
C ILE A 9 2.58 -7.81 -4.80
N ILE A 10 1.37 -8.27 -5.11
CA ILE A 10 0.54 -7.69 -6.17
C ILE A 10 0.25 -6.22 -5.89
N ALA A 11 -0.13 -5.88 -4.65
CA ALA A 11 -0.37 -4.50 -4.25
C ALA A 11 0.88 -3.62 -4.37
N THR A 12 2.07 -4.16 -4.07
CA THR A 12 3.34 -3.45 -4.24
C THR A 12 3.68 -3.21 -5.70
N VAL A 13 3.43 -4.18 -6.59
CA VAL A 13 3.63 -4.00 -8.04
C VAL A 13 2.68 -2.93 -8.58
N ILE A 14 1.41 -2.94 -8.16
CA ILE A 14 0.46 -1.87 -8.50
C ILE A 14 0.99 -0.53 -8.00
N ALA A 15 1.46 -0.47 -6.75
CA ALA A 15 1.97 0.78 -6.18
C ALA A 15 3.20 1.32 -6.90
N LEU A 16 4.11 0.46 -7.33
CA LEU A 16 5.26 0.84 -8.14
C LEU A 16 4.81 1.51 -9.43
N VAL A 17 3.93 0.86 -10.19
CA VAL A 17 3.47 1.38 -11.48
C VAL A 17 2.70 2.69 -11.29
N VAL A 18 1.75 2.73 -10.36
CA VAL A 18 0.88 3.90 -10.12
C VAL A 18 1.68 5.09 -9.61
N PHE A 19 2.61 4.88 -8.67
CA PHE A 19 3.44 5.96 -8.14
C PHE A 19 4.39 6.51 -9.19
N THR A 20 5.10 5.65 -9.90
CA THR A 20 6.03 6.07 -10.95
C THR A 20 5.29 6.77 -12.10
N ALA A 21 4.13 6.26 -12.52
CA ALA A 21 3.31 6.92 -13.53
C ALA A 21 2.80 8.28 -13.04
N ASN A 22 2.35 8.38 -11.79
CA ASN A 22 1.89 9.65 -11.26
C ASN A 22 3.02 10.69 -11.27
N TRP A 23 4.18 10.32 -10.73
CA TRP A 23 5.32 11.22 -10.57
C TRP A 23 5.91 11.71 -11.90
N HIS A 24 6.00 10.84 -12.92
CA HIS A 24 6.64 11.21 -14.17
C HIS A 24 5.69 11.77 -15.23
N LEU A 25 4.44 11.32 -15.25
CA LEU A 25 3.50 11.68 -16.31
C LEU A 25 2.44 12.66 -15.82
N PHE A 26 1.77 12.35 -14.71
CA PHE A 26 0.62 13.11 -14.24
C PHE A 26 1.03 14.41 -13.53
N ASP A 27 2.15 14.39 -12.81
CA ASP A 27 2.73 15.62 -12.25
C ASP A 27 3.15 16.59 -13.38
N TYR A 28 3.62 16.09 -14.53
CA TYR A 28 3.90 16.91 -15.71
C TYR A 28 2.63 17.49 -16.35
N LEU A 29 1.55 16.70 -16.36
CA LEU A 29 0.23 17.13 -16.87
C LEU A 29 -0.51 18.07 -15.90
N GLY A 30 0.01 18.27 -14.68
CA GLY A 30 -0.61 19.11 -13.65
C GLY A 30 -1.91 18.53 -13.08
N GLN A 31 -2.17 17.24 -13.29
CA GLN A 31 -3.38 16.57 -12.83
C GLN A 31 -3.01 15.26 -12.13
N PRO A 32 -3.60 14.93 -10.96
CA PRO A 32 -3.31 13.66 -10.31
C PRO A 32 -3.87 12.49 -11.11
N LEU A 33 -3.18 11.35 -11.08
CA LEU A 33 -3.65 10.12 -11.71
C LEU A 33 -5.02 9.71 -11.11
N PRO A 34 -6.06 9.47 -11.93
CA PRO A 34 -7.37 9.07 -11.43
C PRO A 34 -7.31 7.79 -10.60
N GLY A 35 -7.75 7.84 -9.34
CA GLY A 35 -7.69 6.70 -8.43
C GLY A 35 -6.35 6.51 -7.71
N TYR A 36 -5.36 7.39 -7.92
CA TYR A 36 -4.07 7.37 -7.24
C TYR A 36 -4.18 7.22 -5.73
N GLN A 37 -5.01 8.07 -5.09
CA GLN A 37 -5.20 8.06 -3.64
C GLN A 37 -5.77 6.75 -3.13
N LEU A 38 -6.68 6.12 -3.89
CA LEU A 38 -7.33 4.87 -3.50
C LEU A 38 -6.37 3.67 -3.67
N LEU A 39 -5.70 3.59 -4.82
CA LEU A 39 -4.78 2.48 -5.14
C LEU A 39 -3.56 2.46 -4.22
N LEU A 40 -3.07 3.64 -3.84
CA LEU A 40 -1.92 3.80 -2.95
C LEU A 40 -2.31 4.06 -1.50
N TRP A 41 -3.60 4.00 -1.16
CA TRP A 41 -4.09 4.34 0.18
C TRP A 41 -3.32 3.63 1.30
N PRO A 42 -3.09 2.30 1.25
CA PRO A 42 -2.35 1.60 2.31
C PRO A 42 -0.92 2.15 2.48
N GLY A 43 -0.16 2.30 1.40
CA GLY A 43 1.19 2.83 1.43
C GLY A 43 1.23 4.28 1.92
N ASN A 44 0.27 5.11 1.47
CA ASN A 44 0.13 6.50 1.87
C ASN A 44 -0.16 6.65 3.37
N LEU A 45 -0.90 5.73 3.99
CA LEU A 45 -1.07 5.75 5.45
C LEU A 45 0.28 5.66 6.16
N SER A 46 1.17 4.77 5.71
CA SER A 46 2.51 4.68 6.31
C SER A 46 3.29 5.96 6.07
N LEU A 47 3.24 6.52 4.87
CA LEU A 47 3.95 7.76 4.54
C LEU A 47 3.48 8.91 5.43
N VAL A 48 2.17 9.10 5.56
CA VAL A 48 1.60 10.24 6.29
C VAL A 48 1.76 10.09 7.80
N TYR A 49 1.48 8.91 8.35
CA TYR A 49 1.41 8.75 9.81
C TYR A 49 2.69 8.25 10.45
N LEU A 50 3.54 7.51 9.71
CA LEU A 50 4.79 6.98 10.24
C LEU A 50 5.99 7.78 9.75
N TRP A 51 6.10 7.99 8.44
CA TRP A 51 7.33 8.52 7.85
C TRP A 51 7.40 10.04 7.84
N HIS A 52 6.29 10.74 7.60
CA HIS A 52 6.26 12.21 7.56
C HIS A 52 6.61 12.87 8.90
N PRO A 53 6.25 12.33 10.08
CA PRO A 53 6.74 12.88 11.36
C PRO A 53 8.24 12.67 11.57
N ILE A 54 8.81 11.63 10.95
CA ILE A 54 10.24 11.30 11.07
C ILE A 54 11.06 12.13 10.09
N PHE A 55 10.58 12.27 8.86
CA PHE A 55 11.20 13.05 7.80
C PHE A 55 10.40 14.35 7.62
N THR A 56 10.91 15.43 8.23
CA THR A 56 10.29 16.76 8.15
C THR A 56 10.50 17.45 6.80
N GLU A 57 11.33 16.89 5.94
CA GLU A 57 11.61 17.39 4.58
C GLU A 57 10.79 16.62 3.54
N GLU A 58 10.52 17.28 2.41
CA GLU A 58 9.89 16.63 1.27
C GLU A 58 10.83 15.57 0.68
N LEU A 59 10.43 14.30 0.84
CA LEU A 59 11.19 13.18 0.32
C LEU A 59 11.27 13.20 -1.21
N ALA A 60 12.49 13.08 -1.73
CA ALA A 60 12.75 12.83 -3.14
C ALA A 60 12.12 11.50 -3.60
N PHE A 61 12.05 11.32 -4.93
CA PHE A 61 11.38 10.19 -5.57
C PHE A 61 11.77 8.83 -5.00
N TRP A 62 13.07 8.49 -4.96
CA TRP A 62 13.54 7.16 -4.60
C TRP A 62 13.24 6.78 -3.13
N PRO A 63 13.57 7.61 -2.13
CA PRO A 63 13.18 7.34 -0.75
C PRO A 63 11.66 7.23 -0.59
N LYS A 64 10.90 8.13 -1.21
CA LYS A 64 9.43 8.13 -1.12
C LYS A 64 8.83 6.87 -1.72
N LEU A 65 9.32 6.44 -2.89
CA LEU A 65 8.93 5.20 -3.54
C LEU A 65 9.24 3.99 -2.64
N ALA A 66 10.47 3.89 -2.11
CA ALA A 66 10.86 2.75 -1.27
C ALA A 66 9.96 2.62 -0.02
N LEU A 67 9.71 3.73 0.67
CA LEU A 67 8.85 3.76 1.86
C LEU A 67 7.39 3.47 1.51
N LEU A 68 6.89 3.98 0.38
CA LEU A 68 5.55 3.69 -0.11
C LEU A 68 5.38 2.18 -0.41
N LEU A 69 6.31 1.59 -1.14
CA LEU A 69 6.27 0.17 -1.52
C LEU A 69 6.32 -0.72 -0.28
N PHE A 70 7.17 -0.38 0.69
CA PHE A 70 7.26 -1.06 1.97
C PHE A 70 5.93 -0.98 2.74
N GLY A 71 5.39 0.22 2.90
CA GLY A 71 4.11 0.44 3.58
C GLY A 71 2.96 -0.30 2.92
N GLN A 72 2.88 -0.22 1.58
CA GLN A 72 1.86 -0.91 0.79
C GLN A 72 1.93 -2.42 1.03
N PHE A 73 3.13 -3.02 0.96
CA PHE A 73 3.31 -4.45 1.18
C PHE A 73 2.87 -4.86 2.60
N VAL A 74 3.44 -4.21 3.61
CA VAL A 74 3.27 -4.58 5.02
C VAL A 74 1.82 -4.46 5.44
N ILE A 75 1.18 -3.33 5.12
CA ILE A 75 -0.21 -3.06 5.53
C ILE A 75 -1.16 -4.03 4.82
N VAL A 76 -1.02 -4.23 3.50
CA VAL A 76 -1.89 -5.14 2.76
C VAL A 76 -1.72 -6.59 3.20
N ALA A 77 -0.48 -7.05 3.41
CA ALA A 77 -0.22 -8.40 3.90
C ALA A 77 -0.79 -8.62 5.30
N ALA A 78 -0.61 -7.64 6.21
CA ALA A 78 -1.16 -7.70 7.56
C ALA A 78 -2.71 -7.75 7.55
N MET A 79 -3.36 -6.86 6.80
CA MET A 79 -4.82 -6.84 6.66
C MET A 79 -5.36 -8.15 6.07
N THR A 80 -4.71 -8.67 5.02
CA THR A 80 -5.14 -9.93 4.39
C THR A 80 -5.02 -11.09 5.37
N MET A 81 -3.99 -11.10 6.22
CA MET A 81 -3.79 -12.12 7.24
C MET A 81 -4.83 -12.03 8.37
N THR A 82 -5.14 -10.83 8.86
CA THR A 82 -6.14 -10.65 9.92
C THR A 82 -7.54 -11.01 9.44
N ILE A 83 -7.93 -10.57 8.25
CA ILE A 83 -9.21 -10.94 7.64
C ILE A 83 -9.28 -12.44 7.41
N GLY A 84 -8.23 -13.04 6.84
CA GLY A 84 -8.17 -14.48 6.60
C GLY A 84 -8.33 -15.31 7.87
N THR A 85 -7.68 -14.91 8.97
CA THR A 85 -7.80 -15.61 10.26
C THR A 85 -9.19 -15.46 10.88
N ILE A 86 -9.81 -14.28 10.80
CA ILE A 86 -11.18 -14.04 11.26
C ILE A 86 -12.17 -14.91 10.47
N LEU A 87 -12.07 -14.93 9.14
CA LEU A 87 -12.94 -15.74 8.28
C LEU A 87 -12.85 -17.24 8.59
N ILE A 88 -11.62 -17.76 8.77
CA ILE A 88 -11.41 -19.16 9.17
C ILE A 88 -12.06 -19.43 10.53
N LYS A 89 -11.94 -18.50 11.48
CA LYS A 89 -12.54 -18.65 12.83
C LYS A 89 -14.06 -18.61 12.78
N LEU A 90 -14.66 -17.72 12.00
CA LEU A 90 -16.12 -17.64 11.81
C LEU A 90 -16.67 -18.89 11.13
N ARG A 91 -16.01 -19.36 10.06
CA ARG A 91 -16.40 -20.60 9.37
C ARG A 91 -16.41 -21.81 10.33
N ARG A 92 -15.42 -21.91 11.21
CA ARG A 92 -15.36 -22.99 12.22
C ARG A 92 -16.46 -22.90 13.28
N ARG A 93 -16.94 -21.70 13.61
CA ARG A 93 -18.06 -21.51 14.55
C ARG A 93 -19.39 -21.94 13.94
N TYR A 94 -19.59 -21.72 12.64
CA TYR A 94 -20.84 -22.08 11.96
C TYR A 94 -21.02 -23.60 11.78
N GLN A 95 -19.92 -24.37 11.73
CA GLN A 95 -19.97 -25.84 11.56
C GLN A 95 -20.02 -26.62 12.88
N ARG A 96 -20.09 -25.95 14.02
CA ARG A 96 -20.36 -26.55 15.33
C ARG A 96 -21.78 -26.22 15.74
#